data_AF-A0A7X9HPG9-F1
#
_entry.id   AF-A0A7X9HPG9-F1
#
_cell.length_a   1.000
_cell.length_b   1.000
_cell.length_c   1.000
_cell.angle_alpha   90.00
_cell.angle_beta   90.00
_cell.angle_gamma   90.00
#
_symmetry.space_group_name_H-M   'P 1'
#
loop_
_entity.id
_entity.type
_entity.pdbx_description
1 polymer ?
#
loop_
_entity_poly.entity_id
_entity_poly.type
_entity_poly.pdbx_seq_one_letter_code
_entity_poly.pdbx_strand_id
1 'polypeptide(L)'
;MISFIDQYKPVDFEKEVDYSRLIKLGKDFFEINSRSEFDYITYVKDCTKLSSLEIPEEYKEIFIPRANPSVYWIYDSWLMLQIEDYMKTNFLRAKNVEIYKAIKENFTKWATTKLKNEKEYYANNVINLIERDVYKQNFFKYIINGIIHLAKPGVFNVSKVINQFETAKEIATSSRLAENIKNELNYIITLYIGFAHLRDNAPDTANNFFKNALELKQYGITAKLYNALTEVKLGNLSIAESYLNEILDFDFNRITLAIRLNNFGMFNFFLKTGFFQNVFFEYDFWPASESIEKIIHHHNISNKNSLE
;
A
#
# COMPACT_ATOMS: atom_id res chain seq x y z
N MET A 1 -31.46 5.60 -6.31
CA MET A 1 -32.22 4.35 -6.53
C MET A 1 -31.19 3.28 -6.86
N ILE A 2 -31.28 2.14 -6.18
CA ILE A 2 -30.31 1.05 -6.15
C ILE A 2 -29.95 0.54 -7.57
N SER A 3 -28.66 0.29 -7.83
CA SER A 3 -28.23 -0.68 -8.85
C SER A 3 -27.28 -1.70 -8.19
N PHE A 4 -27.87 -2.53 -7.35
CA PHE A 4 -27.45 -3.92 -7.17
C PHE A 4 -27.72 -4.63 -8.50
N ILE A 5 -26.74 -5.35 -9.02
CA ILE A 5 -26.83 -6.65 -9.72
C ILE A 5 -25.59 -6.76 -10.60
N ASP A 6 -24.66 -7.60 -10.14
CA ASP A 6 -23.91 -8.60 -10.90
C ASP A 6 -23.02 -9.30 -9.85
N GLN A 7 -23.20 -10.55 -9.44
CA GLN A 7 -23.96 -11.69 -9.93
C GLN A 7 -24.29 -12.56 -8.70
N TYR A 8 -25.45 -13.25 -8.70
CA TYR A 8 -25.70 -14.37 -7.80
C TYR A 8 -24.67 -15.47 -8.09
N LYS A 9 -23.53 -15.43 -7.39
CA LYS A 9 -22.76 -16.64 -7.09
C LYS A 9 -23.55 -17.40 -6.02
N PRO A 10 -23.63 -18.74 -6.07
CA PRO A 10 -24.15 -19.49 -4.94
C PRO A 10 -23.41 -19.03 -3.68
N VAL A 11 -24.17 -18.64 -2.66
CA VAL A 11 -23.63 -18.22 -1.36
C VAL A 11 -22.92 -19.43 -0.79
N ASP A 12 -21.60 -19.39 -0.82
CA ASP A 12 -20.77 -20.40 -0.23
C ASP A 12 -20.74 -20.12 1.28
N PHE A 13 -21.74 -20.67 2.00
CA PHE A 13 -22.00 -20.37 3.41
C PHE A 13 -20.75 -20.54 4.29
N GLU A 14 -19.86 -21.47 3.96
CA GLU A 14 -18.59 -21.68 4.67
C GLU A 14 -17.66 -20.45 4.54
N LYS A 15 -17.60 -19.82 3.36
CA LYS A 15 -16.82 -18.59 3.14
C LYS A 15 -17.35 -17.41 3.94
N GLU A 16 -18.67 -17.32 4.12
CA GLU A 16 -19.28 -16.26 4.94
C GLU A 16 -18.99 -16.46 6.44
N VAL A 17 -18.97 -17.71 6.93
CA VAL A 17 -18.64 -18.04 8.32
C VAL A 17 -17.19 -17.70 8.63
N ASP A 18 -16.25 -18.10 7.78
CA ASP A 18 -14.83 -17.84 8.01
C ASP A 18 -14.46 -16.37 7.84
N TYR A 19 -15.08 -15.67 6.88
CA TYR A 19 -14.92 -14.22 6.80
C TYR A 19 -15.49 -13.50 8.04
N SER A 20 -16.63 -13.95 8.55
CA SER A 20 -17.20 -13.41 9.80
C SER A 20 -16.27 -13.65 10.99
N ARG A 21 -15.57 -14.79 11.02
CA ARG A 21 -14.52 -15.08 12.02
C ARG A 21 -13.36 -14.09 11.89
N LEU A 22 -12.83 -13.86 10.68
CA LEU A 22 -11.76 -12.88 10.46
C LEU A 22 -12.14 -11.48 10.97
N ILE A 23 -13.33 -11.00 10.60
CA ILE A 23 -13.82 -9.69 11.03
C ILE A 23 -14.02 -9.63 12.56
N LYS A 24 -14.47 -10.72 13.18
CA LYS A 24 -14.60 -10.81 14.63
C LYS A 24 -13.23 -10.71 15.31
N LEU A 25 -12.22 -11.43 14.82
CA LEU A 25 -10.85 -11.33 15.35
C LEU A 25 -10.32 -9.89 15.28
N GLY A 26 -10.49 -9.22 14.14
CA GLY A 26 -10.07 -7.82 13.99
C GLY A 26 -10.76 -6.87 14.98
N LYS A 27 -12.04 -7.11 15.31
CA LYS A 27 -12.77 -6.34 16.32
C LYS A 27 -12.30 -6.64 17.73
N ASP A 28 -12.18 -7.92 18.07
CA ASP A 28 -11.90 -8.38 19.43
C ASP A 28 -10.47 -8.03 19.87
N PHE A 29 -9.50 -8.03 18.94
CA PHE A 29 -8.09 -7.79 19.26
C PHE A 29 -7.55 -6.42 18.83
N PHE A 30 -8.15 -5.76 17.84
CA PHE A 30 -7.61 -4.53 17.24
C PHE A 30 -8.65 -3.40 17.12
N GLU A 31 -9.86 -3.58 17.67
CA GLU A 31 -10.97 -2.61 17.62
C GLU A 31 -11.33 -2.16 16.18
N ILE A 32 -11.10 -3.02 15.19
CA ILE A 32 -11.27 -2.65 13.77
C ILE A 32 -12.75 -2.49 13.44
N ASN A 33 -13.10 -1.31 12.93
CA ASN A 33 -14.41 -1.05 12.38
C ASN A 33 -14.41 -1.25 10.86
N SER A 34 -14.77 -2.44 10.40
CA SER A 34 -14.79 -2.79 8.97
C SER A 34 -15.76 -1.99 8.10
N ARG A 35 -16.59 -1.12 8.69
CA ARG A 35 -17.56 -0.27 7.98
C ARG A 35 -17.10 1.18 7.80
N SER A 36 -15.96 1.59 8.35
CA SER A 36 -15.48 2.96 8.19
C SER A 36 -14.89 3.19 6.79
N GLU A 37 -15.28 4.28 6.14
CA GLU A 37 -14.58 4.76 4.94
C GLU A 37 -13.11 5.07 5.28
N PHE A 38 -12.22 4.88 4.31
CA PHE A 38 -10.80 5.20 4.46
C PHE A 38 -10.61 6.70 4.73
N ASP A 39 -9.98 7.03 5.87
CA ASP A 39 -9.71 8.41 6.26
C ASP A 39 -8.32 8.85 5.76
N TYR A 40 -8.31 9.45 4.57
CA TYR A 40 -7.10 10.00 3.94
C TYR A 40 -6.41 11.04 4.83
N ILE A 41 -7.15 11.86 5.57
CA ILE A 41 -6.57 12.93 6.40
C ILE A 41 -5.81 12.32 7.57
N THR A 42 -6.43 11.37 8.26
CA THR A 42 -5.78 10.67 9.38
C THR A 42 -4.57 9.90 8.89
N TYR A 43 -4.68 9.20 7.75
CA TYR A 43 -3.55 8.48 7.17
C TYR A 43 -2.36 9.41 6.83
N VAL A 44 -2.60 10.55 6.18
CA VAL A 44 -1.54 11.52 5.84
C VAL A 44 -0.88 12.09 7.10
N LYS A 45 -1.68 12.37 8.15
CA LYS A 45 -1.14 12.79 9.46
C LYS A 45 -0.27 11.71 10.09
N ASP A 46 -0.69 10.45 10.04
CA ASP A 46 0.06 9.33 10.60
C ASP A 46 1.38 9.12 9.83
N CYS A 47 1.38 9.26 8.49
CA CYS A 47 2.60 9.25 7.67
C CYS A 47 3.57 10.38 8.05
N THR A 48 3.05 11.61 8.16
CA THR A 48 3.85 12.79 8.52
C THR A 48 4.49 12.60 9.91
N LYS A 49 3.70 12.07 10.86
CA LYS A 49 4.19 11.76 12.20
C LYS A 49 5.31 10.71 12.15
N LEU A 50 5.13 9.61 11.42
CA LEU A 50 6.15 8.57 11.26
C LEU A 50 7.46 9.14 10.70
N SER A 51 7.38 9.94 9.62
CA SER A 51 8.56 10.55 9.01
C SER A 51 9.32 11.49 9.94
N SER A 52 8.64 12.10 10.92
CA SER A 52 9.26 12.98 11.92
C SER A 52 9.98 12.23 13.05
N LEU A 53 9.76 10.91 13.20
CA LEU A 53 10.38 10.14 14.27
C LEU A 53 11.87 9.89 13.98
N GLU A 54 12.71 10.08 14.98
CA GLU A 54 14.13 9.73 14.93
C GLU A 54 14.34 8.25 15.28
N ILE A 55 13.84 7.37 14.40
CA ILE A 55 13.95 5.91 14.53
C ILE A 55 14.73 5.31 13.36
N PRO A 56 15.25 4.07 13.50
CA PRO A 56 15.87 3.34 12.39
C PRO A 56 14.95 3.19 11.18
N GLU A 57 15.55 3.17 9.98
CA GLU A 57 14.82 3.21 8.70
C GLU A 57 13.95 1.97 8.48
N GLU A 58 14.38 0.82 8.99
CA GLU A 58 13.61 -0.42 8.95
C GLU A 58 12.23 -0.27 9.60
N TYR A 59 12.06 0.64 10.56
CA TYR A 59 10.79 0.90 11.25
C TYR A 59 9.95 2.04 10.64
N LYS A 60 10.45 2.69 9.58
CA LYS A 60 9.86 3.90 8.96
C LYS A 60 9.00 3.64 7.74
N GLU A 61 8.71 2.39 7.43
CA GLU A 61 7.87 2.09 6.27
C GLU A 61 6.45 2.63 6.43
N ILE A 62 5.96 3.22 5.35
CA ILE A 62 4.59 3.69 5.22
C ILE A 62 3.80 2.63 4.46
N PHE A 63 2.81 2.03 5.12
CA PHE A 63 2.01 0.95 4.56
C PHE A 63 1.22 1.38 3.32
N ILE A 64 1.36 0.71 2.18
CA ILE A 64 0.57 1.05 0.98
C ILE A 64 -0.66 0.13 0.87
N PRO A 65 -1.88 0.63 1.17
CA PRO A 65 -3.10 -0.16 1.03
C PRO A 65 -3.46 -0.37 -0.44
N ARG A 66 -3.66 -1.62 -0.85
CA ARG A 66 -4.05 -2.01 -2.21
C ARG A 66 -5.41 -1.46 -2.60
N ALA A 67 -6.32 -1.34 -1.64
CA ALA A 67 -7.63 -0.73 -1.82
C ALA A 67 -7.55 0.80 -2.08
N ASN A 68 -6.50 1.46 -1.59
CA ASN A 68 -6.30 2.91 -1.72
C ASN A 68 -4.87 3.22 -2.20
N PRO A 69 -4.47 2.73 -3.40
CA PRO A 69 -3.08 2.76 -3.85
C PRO A 69 -2.56 4.18 -4.07
N SER A 70 -3.46 5.15 -4.25
CA SER A 70 -3.14 6.57 -4.45
C SER A 70 -2.58 7.26 -3.22
N VAL A 71 -2.85 6.75 -2.02
CA VAL A 71 -2.58 7.47 -0.77
C VAL A 71 -1.09 7.73 -0.55
N TYR A 72 -0.22 6.86 -1.06
CA TYR A 72 1.22 7.05 -0.91
C TYR A 72 1.73 8.32 -1.64
N TRP A 73 1.06 8.72 -2.73
CA TRP A 73 1.55 9.77 -3.62
C TRP A 73 0.93 11.15 -3.36
N ILE A 74 0.04 11.25 -2.37
CA ILE A 74 -0.62 12.51 -2.01
C ILE A 74 -0.04 13.19 -0.77
N TYR A 75 0.79 12.50 0.02
CA TYR A 75 1.55 13.12 1.09
C TYR A 75 2.96 13.46 0.59
N ASP A 76 3.56 14.49 1.18
CA ASP A 76 4.92 14.92 0.84
C ASP A 76 5.96 14.02 1.51
N SER A 77 6.04 12.77 1.04
CA SER A 77 7.04 11.80 1.46
C SER A 77 8.46 12.27 1.13
N TRP A 78 9.45 11.72 1.84
CA TRP A 78 10.85 11.96 1.48
C TRP A 78 11.11 11.65 -0.01
N LEU A 79 10.62 10.51 -0.51
CA LEU A 79 10.73 10.13 -1.92
C LEU A 79 10.06 11.16 -2.84
N MET A 80 8.86 11.64 -2.48
CA MET A 80 8.15 12.65 -3.25
C MET A 80 8.91 13.97 -3.34
N LEU A 81 9.52 14.42 -2.23
CA LEU A 81 10.36 15.61 -2.21
C LEU A 81 11.59 15.44 -3.10
N GLN A 82 12.24 14.27 -3.05
CA GLN A 82 13.39 13.98 -3.92
C GLN A 82 13.00 13.94 -5.41
N ILE A 83 11.85 13.35 -5.75
CA ILE A 83 11.32 13.34 -7.11
C ILE A 83 11.01 14.77 -7.55
N GLU A 84 10.37 15.58 -6.71
CA GLU A 84 10.05 16.97 -7.03
C GLU A 84 11.29 17.80 -7.31
N ASP A 85 12.30 17.71 -6.47
CA ASP A 85 13.53 18.48 -6.62
C ASP A 85 14.30 18.04 -7.87
N TYR A 86 14.29 16.74 -8.16
CA TYR A 86 14.77 16.22 -9.43
C TYR A 86 13.99 16.80 -10.62
N MET A 87 12.66 16.78 -10.59
CA MET A 87 11.82 17.31 -11.67
C MET A 87 12.01 18.82 -11.87
N LYS A 88 12.05 19.60 -10.78
CA LYS A 88 12.30 21.05 -10.82
C LYS A 88 13.65 21.37 -11.47
N THR A 89 14.69 20.61 -11.15
CA THR A 89 16.05 20.82 -11.65
C THR A 89 16.20 20.41 -13.12
N ASN A 90 15.49 19.38 -13.57
CA ASN A 90 15.65 18.79 -14.90
C ASN A 90 14.61 19.24 -15.92
N PHE A 91 13.51 19.87 -15.50
CA PHE A 91 12.56 20.50 -16.41
C PHE A 91 13.09 21.82 -16.93
N LEU A 92 13.70 21.77 -18.11
CA LEU A 92 14.31 22.90 -18.80
C LEU A 92 13.31 24.01 -19.21
N ARG A 93 12.00 23.78 -19.15
CA ARG A 93 10.96 24.73 -19.59
C ARG A 93 9.88 24.90 -18.54
N ALA A 94 9.51 26.15 -18.25
CA ALA A 94 8.45 26.51 -17.30
C ALA A 94 7.12 25.76 -17.55
N LYS A 95 6.74 25.59 -18.83
CA LYS A 95 5.55 24.82 -19.23
C LYS A 95 5.53 23.38 -18.68
N ASN A 96 6.68 22.70 -18.62
CA ASN A 96 6.74 21.32 -18.13
C ASN A 96 6.54 21.27 -16.61
N VAL A 97 7.07 22.27 -15.89
CA VAL A 97 6.86 22.44 -14.45
C VAL A 97 5.39 22.70 -14.14
N GLU A 98 4.71 23.54 -14.94
CA GLU A 98 3.28 23.81 -14.79
C GLU A 98 2.42 22.56 -15.03
N ILE A 99 2.72 21.78 -16.08
CA ILE A 99 2.01 20.53 -16.36
C ILE A 99 2.19 19.52 -15.22
N TYR A 100 3.41 19.35 -14.70
CA TYR A 100 3.67 18.49 -13.55
C TYR A 100 2.88 18.91 -12.31
N LYS A 101 2.89 20.21 -11.97
CA LYS A 101 2.10 20.75 -10.85
C LYS A 101 0.61 20.47 -11.05
N ALA A 102 0.09 20.70 -12.25
CA ALA A 102 -1.31 20.44 -12.58
C ALA A 102 -1.67 18.95 -12.46
N ILE A 103 -0.78 18.04 -12.88
CA ILE A 103 -0.95 16.58 -12.70
C ILE A 103 -1.03 16.25 -11.20
N LYS A 104 -0.07 16.71 -10.38
CA LYS A 104 -0.05 16.44 -8.93
C LYS A 104 -1.32 16.99 -8.24
N GLU A 105 -1.72 18.22 -8.56
CA GLU A 105 -2.89 18.85 -7.95
C GLU A 105 -4.19 18.11 -8.30
N ASN A 106 -4.43 17.80 -9.58
CA ASN A 106 -5.63 17.08 -10.00
C ASN A 106 -5.63 15.63 -9.49
N PHE A 107 -4.46 14.99 -9.41
CA PHE A 107 -4.34 13.66 -8.83
C PHE A 107 -4.65 13.65 -7.33
N THR A 108 -4.18 14.65 -6.59
CA THR A 108 -4.49 14.81 -5.16
C THR A 108 -5.99 14.98 -4.97
N LYS A 109 -6.64 15.85 -5.75
CA LYS A 109 -8.10 16.02 -5.74
C LYS A 109 -8.83 14.72 -6.08
N TRP A 110 -8.37 13.99 -7.10
CA TRP A 110 -8.93 12.68 -7.46
C TRP A 110 -8.84 11.67 -6.31
N ALA A 111 -7.70 11.60 -5.62
CA ALA A 111 -7.47 10.65 -4.55
C ALA A 111 -8.33 10.94 -3.31
N THR A 112 -8.51 12.22 -2.95
CA THR A 112 -9.20 12.61 -1.70
C THR A 112 -10.70 12.83 -1.85
N THR A 113 -11.21 12.99 -3.08
CA THR A 113 -12.62 13.28 -3.32
C THR A 113 -13.49 12.02 -3.11
N LYS A 114 -14.57 12.17 -2.34
CA LYS A 114 -15.56 11.12 -2.09
C LYS A 114 -16.66 11.05 -3.15
N LEU A 115 -16.97 12.17 -3.81
CA LEU A 115 -18.02 12.25 -4.82
C LEU A 115 -17.59 11.56 -6.11
N LYS A 116 -18.36 10.56 -6.56
CA LYS A 116 -18.06 9.75 -7.74
C LYS A 116 -17.87 10.60 -9.01
N ASN A 117 -18.76 11.55 -9.26
CA ASN A 117 -18.72 12.38 -10.47
C ASN A 117 -17.47 13.27 -10.51
N GLU A 118 -17.11 13.87 -9.38
CA GLU A 118 -15.89 14.68 -9.26
C GLU A 118 -14.64 13.80 -9.38
N LYS A 119 -14.66 12.60 -8.80
CA LYS A 119 -13.59 11.62 -8.95
C LYS A 119 -13.39 11.23 -10.41
N GLU A 120 -14.46 11.01 -11.17
CA GLU A 120 -14.37 10.75 -12.61
C GLU A 120 -13.81 11.95 -13.38
N TYR A 121 -14.27 13.17 -13.05
CA TYR A 121 -13.78 14.42 -13.64
C TYR A 121 -12.27 14.60 -13.43
N TYR A 122 -11.78 14.51 -12.19
CA TYR A 122 -10.36 14.69 -11.90
C TYR A 122 -9.49 13.59 -12.52
N ALA A 123 -9.96 12.34 -12.54
CA ALA A 123 -9.25 11.26 -13.24
C ALA A 123 -9.05 11.57 -14.72
N ASN A 124 -10.11 12.01 -15.41
CA ASN A 124 -10.06 12.34 -16.83
C ASN A 124 -9.16 13.55 -17.08
N ASN A 125 -9.19 14.57 -16.21
CA ASN A 125 -8.29 15.71 -16.30
C ASN A 125 -6.82 15.29 -16.17
N VAL A 126 -6.49 14.42 -15.23
CA VAL A 126 -5.12 13.91 -15.09
C VAL A 126 -4.69 13.16 -16.35
N ILE A 127 -5.52 12.26 -16.88
CA ILE A 127 -5.22 11.53 -18.12
C ILE A 127 -4.97 12.51 -19.28
N ASN A 128 -5.84 13.50 -19.46
CA ASN A 128 -5.69 14.51 -20.51
C ASN A 128 -4.41 15.35 -20.35
N LEU A 129 -4.01 15.69 -19.12
CA LEU A 129 -2.76 16.41 -18.86
C LEU A 129 -1.54 15.55 -19.19
N ILE A 130 -1.59 14.25 -18.88
CA ILE A 130 -0.53 13.29 -19.16
C ILE A 130 -0.36 13.08 -20.67
N GLU A 131 -1.46 12.99 -21.42
CA GLU A 131 -1.44 12.89 -22.89
C GLU A 131 -0.87 14.15 -23.56
N ARG A 132 -1.10 15.33 -22.97
CA ARG A 132 -0.52 16.61 -23.42
C ARG A 132 0.95 16.76 -23.02
N ASP A 133 1.43 15.99 -22.05
CA ASP A 133 2.82 16.04 -21.60
C ASP A 133 3.75 15.32 -22.58
N VAL A 134 4.34 16.11 -23.48
CA VAL A 134 5.33 15.64 -24.46
C VAL A 134 6.70 15.30 -23.84
N TYR A 135 6.95 15.67 -22.58
CA TYR A 135 8.24 15.42 -21.94
C TYR A 135 8.35 13.95 -21.51
N LYS A 136 9.07 13.16 -22.32
CA LYS A 136 9.20 11.71 -22.12
C LYS A 136 9.95 11.33 -20.83
N GLN A 137 10.83 12.20 -20.32
CA GLN A 137 11.62 11.93 -19.12
C GLN A 137 10.84 12.14 -17.81
N ASN A 138 9.59 12.60 -17.86
CA ASN A 138 8.72 12.70 -16.70
C ASN A 138 8.19 11.30 -16.33
N PHE A 139 8.99 10.49 -15.61
CA PHE A 139 8.56 9.16 -15.15
C PHE A 139 7.34 9.24 -14.22
N PHE A 140 7.18 10.32 -13.46
CA PHE A 140 6.08 10.51 -12.50
C PHE A 140 4.71 10.44 -13.18
N LYS A 141 4.57 10.97 -14.40
CA LYS A 141 3.30 10.90 -15.14
C LYS A 141 2.86 9.46 -15.39
N TYR A 142 3.80 8.56 -15.67
CA TYR A 142 3.51 7.15 -15.91
C TYR A 142 3.08 6.45 -14.61
N ILE A 143 3.71 6.76 -13.48
CA ILE A 143 3.31 6.27 -12.15
C ILE A 143 1.86 6.67 -11.86
N ILE A 144 1.55 7.97 -11.99
CA ILE A 144 0.22 8.50 -11.70
C ILE A 144 -0.84 7.89 -12.64
N ASN A 145 -0.53 7.78 -13.93
CA ASN A 145 -1.43 7.14 -14.89
C ASN A 145 -1.68 5.67 -14.55
N GLY A 146 -0.61 4.94 -14.20
CA GLY A 146 -0.66 3.55 -13.76
C GLY A 146 -1.58 3.36 -12.57
N ILE A 147 -1.48 4.23 -11.55
CA ILE A 147 -2.32 4.19 -10.35
C ILE A 147 -3.79 4.47 -10.68
N ILE A 148 -4.09 5.46 -11.53
CA ILE A 148 -5.47 5.74 -11.94
C ILE A 148 -6.08 4.52 -12.65
N HIS A 149 -5.33 3.92 -13.59
CA HIS A 149 -5.77 2.70 -14.26
C HIS A 149 -5.88 1.50 -13.32
N LEU A 150 -4.98 1.39 -12.34
CA LEU A 150 -4.97 0.35 -11.31
C LEU A 150 -6.12 0.50 -10.29
N ALA A 151 -6.63 1.70 -10.05
CA ALA A 151 -7.66 1.92 -9.03
C ALA A 151 -9.08 2.03 -9.60
N LYS A 152 -9.24 2.56 -10.82
CA LYS A 152 -10.57 2.84 -11.40
C LYS A 152 -11.15 1.56 -12.04
N PRO A 153 -12.34 1.07 -11.62
CA PRO A 153 -12.94 -0.16 -12.11
C PRO A 153 -13.06 -0.26 -13.63
N GLY A 154 -13.65 0.75 -14.27
CA GLY A 154 -13.99 0.71 -15.70
C GLY A 154 -12.85 1.01 -16.69
N VAL A 155 -11.64 1.26 -16.23
CA VAL A 155 -10.48 1.54 -17.11
C VAL A 155 -9.28 0.64 -16.81
N PHE A 156 -9.46 -0.35 -15.94
CA PHE A 156 -8.41 -1.28 -15.59
C PHE A 156 -8.10 -2.20 -16.76
N ASN A 157 -6.82 -2.27 -17.09
CA ASN A 157 -6.27 -3.23 -18.03
C ASN A 157 -4.86 -3.56 -17.54
N VAL A 158 -4.64 -4.82 -17.16
CA VAL A 158 -3.39 -5.25 -16.53
C VAL A 158 -2.16 -4.92 -17.39
N SER A 159 -2.20 -5.21 -18.69
CA SER A 159 -1.10 -4.92 -19.62
C SER A 159 -0.79 -3.43 -19.71
N LYS A 160 -1.82 -2.58 -19.77
CA LYS A 160 -1.65 -1.13 -19.79
C LYS A 160 -1.03 -0.63 -18.48
N VAL A 161 -1.53 -1.10 -17.34
CA VAL A 161 -1.04 -0.73 -16.01
C VAL A 161 0.43 -1.11 -15.85
N ILE A 162 0.79 -2.36 -16.17
CA ILE A 162 2.17 -2.85 -16.12
C ILE A 162 3.06 -2.02 -17.04
N ASN A 163 2.63 -1.76 -18.28
CA ASN A 163 3.40 -0.95 -19.21
C ASN A 163 3.67 0.47 -18.67
N GLN A 164 2.70 1.10 -18.00
CA GLN A 164 2.95 2.40 -17.35
C GLN A 164 4.03 2.29 -16.26
N PHE A 165 3.94 1.28 -15.40
CA PHE A 165 4.89 1.10 -14.30
C PHE A 165 6.29 0.70 -14.77
N GLU A 166 6.41 -0.19 -15.75
CA GLU A 166 7.71 -0.56 -16.33
C GLU A 166 8.34 0.63 -17.09
N THR A 167 7.54 1.40 -17.83
CA THR A 167 8.03 2.64 -18.47
C THR A 167 8.55 3.63 -17.42
N ALA A 168 7.83 3.80 -16.31
CA ALA A 168 8.27 4.65 -15.21
C ALA A 168 9.61 4.17 -14.63
N LYS A 169 9.73 2.85 -14.40
CA LYS A 169 10.92 2.19 -13.87
C LYS A 169 12.14 2.37 -14.77
N GLU A 170 11.98 2.18 -16.08
CA GLU A 170 13.05 2.34 -17.08
C GLU A 170 13.57 3.79 -17.11
N ILE A 171 12.66 4.77 -17.19
CA ILE A 171 13.01 6.19 -17.22
C ILE A 171 13.67 6.60 -15.90
N ALA A 172 13.14 6.14 -14.76
CA ALA A 172 13.72 6.45 -13.45
C ALA A 172 15.12 5.83 -13.27
N THR A 173 15.31 4.59 -13.73
CA THR A 173 16.61 3.89 -13.63
C THR A 173 17.68 4.56 -14.51
N SER A 174 17.31 5.00 -15.71
CA SER A 174 18.20 5.74 -16.63
C SER A 174 18.43 7.21 -16.25
N SER A 175 17.72 7.71 -15.24
CA SER A 175 17.84 9.08 -14.77
C SER A 175 19.10 9.32 -13.91
N ARG A 176 19.34 10.59 -13.57
CA ARG A 176 20.40 11.03 -12.64
C ARG A 176 19.99 11.01 -11.16
N LEU A 177 18.88 10.37 -10.81
CA LEU A 177 18.50 10.17 -9.41
C LEU A 177 19.60 9.39 -8.65
N ALA A 178 19.74 9.67 -7.36
CA ALA A 178 20.63 8.89 -6.50
C ALA A 178 20.14 7.45 -6.36
N GLU A 179 21.06 6.51 -6.16
CA GLU A 179 20.75 5.08 -6.19
C GLU A 179 19.76 4.65 -5.10
N ASN A 180 19.86 5.24 -3.91
CA ASN A 180 18.88 5.00 -2.83
C ASN A 180 17.47 5.44 -3.23
N ILE A 181 17.33 6.55 -3.96
CA ILE A 181 16.04 7.03 -4.47
C ILE A 181 15.51 6.07 -5.54
N LYS A 182 16.37 5.62 -6.45
CA LYS A 182 16.01 4.63 -7.48
C LYS A 182 15.55 3.32 -6.85
N ASN A 183 16.25 2.82 -5.83
CA ASN A 183 15.87 1.61 -5.12
C ASN A 183 14.53 1.74 -4.42
N GLU A 184 14.28 2.81 -3.66
CA GLU A 184 12.99 3.03 -3.00
C GLU A 184 11.86 3.17 -4.02
N LEU A 185 12.09 3.89 -5.12
CA LEU A 185 11.12 4.03 -6.20
C LEU A 185 10.83 2.69 -6.89
N ASN A 186 11.88 1.89 -7.17
CA ASN A 186 11.75 0.57 -7.76
C ASN A 186 10.99 -0.38 -6.82
N TYR A 187 11.24 -0.33 -5.52
CA TYR A 187 10.48 -1.08 -4.52
C TYR A 187 8.98 -0.78 -4.61
N ILE A 188 8.62 0.51 -4.59
CA ILE A 188 7.22 0.96 -4.63
C ILE A 188 6.56 0.62 -5.97
N ILE A 189 7.24 0.83 -7.10
CA ILE A 189 6.71 0.46 -8.42
C ILE A 189 6.49 -1.05 -8.50
N THR A 190 7.42 -1.86 -7.97
CA THR A 190 7.29 -3.32 -7.94
C THR A 190 6.07 -3.76 -7.12
N LEU A 191 5.78 -3.10 -5.98
CA LEU A 191 4.54 -3.33 -5.24
C LEU A 191 3.29 -3.07 -6.09
N TYR A 192 3.25 -1.96 -6.83
CA TYR A 192 2.09 -1.63 -7.68
C TYR A 192 1.88 -2.62 -8.83
N ILE A 193 2.96 -3.16 -9.41
CA ILE A 193 2.86 -4.23 -10.40
C ILE A 193 2.28 -5.50 -9.75
N GLY A 194 2.72 -5.85 -8.54
CA GLY A 194 2.12 -6.92 -7.75
C GLY A 194 0.62 -6.69 -7.48
N PHE A 195 0.21 -5.46 -7.16
CA PHE A 195 -1.20 -5.10 -7.00
C PHE A 195 -2.01 -5.27 -8.29
N ALA A 196 -1.42 -4.94 -9.45
CA ALA A 196 -2.06 -5.12 -10.74
C ALA A 196 -2.35 -6.61 -11.01
N HIS A 197 -1.38 -7.50 -10.77
CA HIS A 197 -1.57 -8.94 -10.92
C HIS A 197 -2.54 -9.54 -9.90
N LEU A 198 -2.50 -9.08 -8.63
CA LEU A 198 -3.49 -9.48 -7.64
C LEU A 198 -4.91 -9.09 -8.06
N ARG A 199 -5.07 -7.89 -8.61
CA ARG A 199 -6.36 -7.40 -9.13
C ARG A 199 -6.83 -8.19 -10.35
N ASP A 200 -5.90 -8.67 -11.18
CA ASP A 200 -6.14 -9.54 -12.33
C ASP A 200 -6.36 -11.02 -11.94
N ASN A 201 -6.41 -11.33 -10.64
CA ASN A 201 -6.56 -12.68 -10.11
C ASN A 201 -5.43 -13.64 -10.54
N ALA A 202 -4.21 -13.13 -10.65
CA ALA A 202 -2.98 -13.89 -10.92
C ALA A 202 -2.06 -13.92 -9.66
N PRO A 203 -2.41 -14.69 -8.61
CA PRO A 203 -1.69 -14.69 -7.34
C PRO A 203 -0.24 -15.17 -7.46
N ASP A 204 0.06 -16.15 -8.31
CA ASP A 204 1.43 -16.64 -8.54
C ASP A 204 2.35 -15.53 -9.07
N THR A 205 1.89 -14.81 -10.09
CA THR A 205 2.67 -13.72 -10.70
C THR A 205 2.82 -12.57 -9.71
N ALA A 206 1.76 -12.23 -8.98
CA ALA A 206 1.83 -11.19 -7.96
C ALA A 206 2.82 -11.54 -6.84
N ASN A 207 2.81 -12.78 -6.37
CA ASN A 207 3.74 -13.29 -5.36
C ASN A 207 5.20 -13.13 -5.79
N ASN A 208 5.53 -13.45 -7.04
CA ASN A 208 6.87 -13.23 -7.58
C ASN A 208 7.28 -11.75 -7.53
N PHE A 209 6.37 -10.82 -7.87
CA PHE A 209 6.67 -9.39 -7.75
C PHE A 209 6.84 -8.94 -6.30
N PHE A 210 6.06 -9.46 -5.34
CA PHE A 210 6.25 -9.13 -3.94
C PHE A 210 7.54 -9.72 -3.36
N LYS A 211 7.98 -10.91 -3.82
CA LYS A 211 9.31 -11.46 -3.51
C LYS A 211 10.42 -10.58 -4.07
N ASN A 212 10.32 -10.16 -5.33
CA ASN A 212 11.27 -9.20 -5.93
C ASN A 212 11.30 -7.86 -5.18
N ALA A 213 10.15 -7.41 -4.66
CA ALA A 213 10.11 -6.20 -3.82
C ALA A 213 10.89 -6.40 -2.51
N LEU A 214 10.84 -7.59 -1.90
CA LEU A 214 11.66 -7.89 -0.71
C LEU A 214 13.16 -7.98 -1.03
N GLU A 215 13.56 -8.37 -2.24
CA GLU A 215 14.96 -8.31 -2.66
C GLU A 215 15.47 -6.86 -2.75
N LEU A 216 14.60 -5.91 -3.14
CA LEU A 216 14.91 -4.48 -3.17
C LEU A 216 14.91 -3.84 -1.78
N LYS A 217 14.00 -4.28 -0.90
CA LYS A 217 13.84 -3.79 0.47
C LYS A 217 13.45 -4.93 1.40
N GLN A 218 14.45 -5.56 2.03
CA GLN A 218 14.28 -6.76 2.86
C GLN A 218 13.32 -6.56 4.04
N TYR A 219 13.31 -5.36 4.62
CA TYR A 219 12.41 -4.98 5.71
C TYR A 219 11.05 -4.47 5.22
N GLY A 220 10.72 -4.66 3.94
CA GLY A 220 9.50 -4.20 3.28
C GLY A 220 8.22 -4.86 3.81
N ILE A 221 7.65 -4.36 4.91
CA ILE A 221 6.49 -4.97 5.60
C ILE A 221 5.23 -4.95 4.72
N THR A 222 5.04 -3.93 3.87
CA THR A 222 3.97 -3.94 2.87
C THR A 222 4.11 -5.13 1.93
N ALA A 223 5.32 -5.39 1.42
CA ALA A 223 5.60 -6.54 0.57
C ALA A 223 5.39 -7.86 1.31
N LYS A 224 5.78 -7.96 2.59
CA LYS A 224 5.52 -9.15 3.43
C LYS A 224 4.03 -9.43 3.57
N LEU A 225 3.22 -8.40 3.81
CA LEU A 225 1.77 -8.55 3.94
C LEU A 225 1.14 -9.10 2.66
N TYR A 226 1.50 -8.58 1.50
CA TYR A 226 0.94 -9.07 0.25
C TYR A 226 1.57 -10.38 -0.25
N ASN A 227 2.80 -10.71 0.17
CA ASN A 227 3.33 -12.06 0.07
C ASN A 227 2.48 -13.03 0.90
N ALA A 228 2.19 -12.72 2.17
CA ALA A 228 1.31 -13.55 2.99
C ALA A 228 -0.05 -13.74 2.31
N LEU A 229 -0.67 -12.67 1.83
CA LEU A 229 -1.97 -12.74 1.14
C LEU A 229 -1.94 -13.64 -0.11
N THR A 230 -0.88 -13.52 -0.93
CA THR A 230 -0.73 -14.36 -2.12
C THR A 230 -0.46 -15.81 -1.75
N GLU A 231 0.34 -16.10 -0.74
CA GLU A 231 0.57 -17.47 -0.25
C GLU A 231 -0.74 -18.09 0.29
N VAL A 232 -1.58 -17.32 0.98
CA VAL A 232 -2.94 -17.77 1.37
C VAL A 232 -3.78 -18.13 0.15
N LYS A 233 -3.79 -17.28 -0.90
CA LYS A 233 -4.51 -17.57 -2.15
C LYS A 233 -4.00 -18.81 -2.89
N LEU A 234 -2.72 -19.12 -2.73
CA LEU A 234 -2.08 -20.30 -3.32
C LEU A 234 -2.24 -21.57 -2.45
N GLY A 235 -2.84 -21.45 -1.26
CA GLY A 235 -3.00 -22.56 -0.32
C GLY A 235 -1.75 -22.88 0.51
N ASN A 236 -0.70 -22.05 0.42
CA ASN A 236 0.57 -22.21 1.13
C ASN A 236 0.51 -21.61 2.53
N LEU A 237 -0.43 -22.08 3.37
CA LEU A 237 -0.74 -21.48 4.67
C LEU A 237 0.46 -21.42 5.63
N SER A 238 1.37 -22.40 5.58
CA SER A 238 2.59 -22.42 6.40
C SER A 238 3.54 -21.25 6.07
N ILE A 239 3.68 -20.92 4.78
CA ILE A 239 4.50 -19.78 4.34
C ILE A 239 3.80 -18.46 4.70
N ALA A 240 2.48 -18.39 4.52
CA ALA A 240 1.70 -17.23 4.92
C ALA A 240 1.84 -16.95 6.43
N GLU A 241 1.77 -17.99 7.27
CA GLU A 241 1.97 -17.90 8.72
C GLU A 241 3.35 -17.37 9.09
N SER A 242 4.42 -17.78 8.38
CA SER A 242 5.76 -17.23 8.58
C SER A 242 5.79 -15.71 8.34
N TYR A 243 5.24 -15.23 7.23
CA TYR A 243 5.18 -13.80 6.94
C TYR A 243 4.31 -13.04 7.96
N LEU A 244 3.17 -13.61 8.36
CA LEU A 244 2.29 -13.01 9.36
C LEU A 244 2.98 -12.85 10.72
N ASN A 245 3.76 -13.84 11.16
CA ASN A 245 4.58 -13.74 12.37
C ASN A 245 5.62 -12.61 12.23
N GLU A 246 6.34 -12.53 11.11
CA GLU A 246 7.31 -11.45 10.88
C GLU A 246 6.67 -10.05 10.92
N ILE A 247 5.44 -9.91 10.43
CA ILE A 247 4.68 -8.64 10.49
C ILE A 247 4.28 -8.31 11.93
N LEU A 248 3.86 -9.31 12.71
CA LEU A 248 3.50 -9.10 14.11
C LEU A 248 4.72 -8.77 14.97
N ASP A 249 5.83 -9.48 14.76
CA ASP A 249 7.12 -9.19 15.39
C ASP A 249 7.61 -7.78 15.08
N PHE A 250 7.40 -7.33 13.85
CA PHE A 250 7.70 -5.95 13.47
C PHE A 250 6.92 -4.94 14.32
N ASP A 251 5.61 -5.16 14.51
CA ASP A 251 4.79 -4.30 15.37
C ASP A 251 5.27 -4.32 16.83
N PHE A 252 5.57 -5.49 17.38
CA PHE A 252 6.12 -5.60 18.74
C PHE A 252 7.49 -4.93 18.89
N ASN A 253 8.35 -5.04 17.88
CA ASN A 253 9.67 -4.39 17.89
C ASN A 253 9.54 -2.87 17.90
N ARG A 254 8.60 -2.30 17.13
CA ARG A 254 8.30 -0.85 17.17
C ARG A 254 7.80 -0.42 18.54
N ILE A 255 6.87 -1.18 19.13
CA ILE A 255 6.36 -0.92 20.49
C ILE A 255 7.49 -0.98 21.52
N THR A 256 8.33 -2.02 21.46
CA THR A 256 9.47 -2.21 22.35
C THR A 256 10.49 -1.08 22.22
N LEU A 257 10.75 -0.60 20.99
CA LEU A 257 11.60 0.56 20.75
C LEU A 257 11.04 1.80 21.45
N ALA A 258 9.74 2.07 21.33
CA ALA A 258 9.10 3.20 22.01
C ALA A 258 9.22 3.12 23.54
N ILE A 259 9.08 1.92 24.12
CA ILE A 259 9.27 1.68 25.56
C ILE A 259 10.73 1.94 25.96
N ARG A 260 11.71 1.41 25.21
CA ARG A 260 13.15 1.61 25.47
C ARG A 260 13.53 3.08 25.42
N LEU A 261 12.94 3.85 24.51
CA LEU A 261 13.14 5.29 24.39
C LEU A 261 12.30 6.11 25.39
N ASN A 262 11.52 5.45 26.25
CA ASN A 262 10.57 6.08 27.18
C ASN A 262 9.68 7.13 26.50
N ASN A 263 9.22 6.83 25.27
CA ASN A 263 8.46 7.75 24.44
C ASN A 263 6.99 7.30 24.33
N PHE A 264 6.16 7.78 25.25
CA PHE A 264 4.73 7.46 25.29
C PHE A 264 3.97 7.87 24.02
N GLY A 265 4.35 9.00 23.41
CA GLY A 265 3.72 9.48 22.17
C GLY A 265 4.00 8.60 20.96
N MET A 266 5.19 7.99 20.91
CA MET A 266 5.60 7.00 19.93
C MET A 266 4.94 5.64 20.21
N PHE A 267 4.83 5.24 21.48
CA PHE A 267 4.16 4.02 21.89
C PHE A 267 2.69 4.00 21.42
N ASN A 268 1.93 5.04 21.77
CA ASN A 268 0.53 5.16 21.34
C ASN A 268 0.39 5.23 19.81
N PHE A 269 1.37 5.83 19.14
CA PHE A 269 1.39 5.89 17.69
C PHE A 269 1.53 4.48 17.09
N PHE A 270 2.55 3.72 17.49
CA PHE A 270 2.77 2.38 16.95
C PHE A 270 1.65 1.39 17.28
N LEU A 271 1.02 1.50 18.45
CA LEU A 271 -0.18 0.73 18.75
C LEU A 271 -1.32 1.00 17.75
N LYS A 272 -1.59 2.27 17.46
CA LYS A 272 -2.64 2.67 16.52
C LYS A 272 -2.30 2.32 15.07
N THR A 273 -1.02 2.37 14.71
CA THR A 273 -0.55 2.17 13.33
C THR A 273 0.16 0.84 13.13
N GLY A 274 -0.28 -0.21 13.83
CA GLY A 274 0.19 -1.57 13.60
C GLY A 274 0.07 -1.96 12.13
N PHE A 275 1.01 -2.73 11.60
CA PHE A 275 0.90 -3.30 10.26
C PHE A 275 -0.01 -4.53 10.26
N PHE A 276 -0.01 -5.33 11.33
CA PHE A 276 -0.76 -6.57 11.41
C PHE A 276 -2.27 -6.34 11.30
N GLN A 277 -2.79 -5.21 11.80
CA GLN A 277 -4.20 -4.86 11.66
C GLN A 277 -4.66 -4.76 10.19
N ASN A 278 -3.72 -4.55 9.25
CA ASN A 278 -4.04 -4.47 7.82
C ASN A 278 -4.49 -5.81 7.22
N VAL A 279 -4.19 -6.92 7.88
CA VAL A 279 -4.67 -8.26 7.50
C VAL A 279 -6.21 -8.30 7.48
N PHE A 280 -6.88 -7.62 8.41
CA PHE A 280 -8.34 -7.65 8.53
C PHE A 280 -9.07 -6.74 7.53
N PHE A 281 -8.35 -5.85 6.83
CA PHE A 281 -8.91 -5.03 5.76
C PHE A 281 -8.83 -5.73 4.39
N GLU A 282 -8.09 -6.83 4.28
CA GLU A 282 -7.93 -7.60 3.06
C GLU A 282 -8.79 -8.87 3.13
N TYR A 283 -9.97 -8.83 2.48
CA TYR A 283 -10.97 -9.92 2.49
C TYR A 283 -10.38 -11.30 2.22
N ASP A 284 -9.39 -11.38 1.31
CA ASP A 284 -8.82 -12.63 0.83
C ASP A 284 -7.97 -13.38 1.89
N PHE A 285 -7.77 -12.83 3.10
CA PHE A 285 -7.16 -13.55 4.23
C PHE A 285 -8.10 -14.51 4.96
N TRP A 286 -9.40 -14.52 4.66
CA TRP A 286 -10.37 -15.38 5.35
C TRP A 286 -9.96 -16.86 5.45
N PRO A 287 -9.29 -17.50 4.47
CA PRO A 287 -8.87 -18.90 4.59
C PRO A 287 -7.81 -19.14 5.68
N ALA A 288 -7.11 -18.08 6.10
CA ALA A 288 -6.07 -18.13 7.12
C ALA A 288 -6.58 -17.69 8.51
N SER A 289 -7.89 -17.53 8.71
CA SER A 289 -8.46 -17.01 9.97
C SER A 289 -8.01 -17.79 11.20
N GLU A 290 -7.94 -19.13 11.12
CA GLU A 290 -7.48 -19.96 12.23
C GLU A 290 -5.98 -19.76 12.53
N SER A 291 -5.14 -19.68 11.48
CA SER A 291 -3.71 -19.39 11.65
C SER A 291 -3.49 -17.99 12.25
N ILE A 292 -4.24 -16.98 11.78
CA ILE A 292 -4.20 -15.62 12.31
C ILE A 292 -4.55 -15.61 13.81
N GLU A 293 -5.61 -16.32 14.21
CA GLU A 293 -6.00 -16.47 15.62
C GLU A 293 -4.89 -17.13 16.45
N LYS A 294 -4.29 -18.22 15.95
CA LYS A 294 -3.17 -18.89 16.61
C LYS A 294 -1.98 -17.97 16.82
N ILE A 295 -1.59 -17.20 15.81
CA ILE A 295 -0.48 -16.23 15.88
C ILE A 295 -0.73 -15.19 16.99
N ILE A 296 -1.92 -14.59 17.00
CA ILE A 296 -2.30 -13.59 18.01
C ILE A 296 -2.25 -14.19 19.43
N HIS A 297 -2.73 -15.43 19.59
CA HIS A 297 -2.73 -16.10 20.90
C HIS A 297 -1.34 -16.61 21.33
N HIS A 298 -0.48 -17.06 20.41
CA HIS A 298 0.84 -17.59 20.77
C HIS A 298 1.72 -16.51 21.42
N HIS A 299 1.66 -15.27 20.93
CA HIS A 299 2.33 -14.12 21.56
C HIS A 299 1.74 -13.72 22.91
N ASN A 300 0.49 -14.04 23.19
CA ASN A 300 -0.10 -13.86 24.53
C ASN A 300 0.41 -14.89 25.55
N ILE A 301 0.92 -16.04 25.10
CA ILE A 301 1.41 -17.11 25.98
C ILE A 301 2.92 -16.98 26.23
N SER A 302 3.73 -16.63 25.23
CA SER A 302 5.18 -16.44 25.42
C SER A 302 5.52 -15.31 26.40
N ASN A 303 4.67 -14.26 26.47
CA ASN A 303 4.82 -13.16 27.42
C ASN A 303 4.37 -13.46 28.86
N LYS A 304 3.60 -14.53 29.10
CA LYS A 304 3.29 -14.96 30.48
C LYS A 304 4.47 -15.64 31.17
N ASN A 305 5.36 -16.26 30.38
CA ASN A 305 6.53 -16.98 30.91
C ASN A 305 7.80 -16.12 30.99
N SER A 306 7.75 -14.85 30.55
CA SER A 306 8.88 -13.90 30.59
C SER A 306 8.71 -12.79 31.64
N LEU A 307 7.62 -12.84 32.42
CA LEU A 307 7.31 -11.94 33.53
C LEU A 307 7.31 -12.64 34.90
N GLU A 308 7.84 -13.87 34.97
CA GLU A 308 8.29 -14.53 36.21
C GLU A 308 9.81 -14.44 36.35
#